data_AF-A0A7W7GQS3-F1
#
_entry.id   AF-A0A7W7GQS3-F1
#
_cell.length_a   1.000
_cell.length_b   1.000
_cell.length_c   1.000
_cell.angle_alpha   90.00
_cell.angle_beta   90.00
_cell.angle_gamma   90.00
#
_symmetry.space_group_name_H-M   'P 1'
#
loop_
_entity.id
_entity.type
_entity.pdbx_description
1 polymer ?
#
loop_
_entity_poly.entity_id
_entity_poly.type
_entity_poly.pdbx_seq_one_letter_code
_entity_poly.pdbx_strand_id
1 'polypeptide(L)'
;MAGPFARFRQSRADDRELGLGLWRRGHDRYARALDRYWQVVEATREAGNVGEDELNGLVHAGNALADARDRVRTLCTALHRRHPSGEGGHIPPSTADAHRELSRAAHELAATAQAAAMFRLGQGSLDSVGRHAERTLEHVAQAERSAPRPA
;
A
#
# COMPACT_ATOMS: atom_id res chain seq x y z
N MET A 1 9.50 -10.63 -11.84
CA MET A 1 8.05 -10.84 -11.65
C MET A 1 7.83 -12.23 -11.02
N ALA A 2 7.26 -12.32 -9.82
CA ALA A 2 7.01 -13.62 -9.18
C ALA A 2 5.96 -14.42 -9.98
N GLY A 3 6.25 -15.67 -10.34
CA GLY A 3 5.36 -16.50 -11.16
C GLY A 3 4.01 -16.79 -10.48
N PRO A 4 3.00 -17.27 -11.23
CA PRO A 4 1.62 -17.47 -10.73
C PRO A 4 1.55 -18.33 -9.46
N PHE A 5 2.39 -19.36 -9.36
CA PHE A 5 2.48 -20.24 -8.20
C PHE A 5 3.03 -19.55 -6.95
N ALA A 6 3.95 -18.59 -7.09
CA ALA A 6 4.46 -17.80 -5.97
C ALA A 6 3.41 -16.81 -5.45
N ARG A 7 2.64 -16.19 -6.36
CA ARG A 7 1.50 -15.33 -5.99
C ARG A 7 0.41 -16.12 -5.26
N PHE A 8 0.11 -17.33 -5.71
CA PHE A 8 -0.87 -18.20 -5.06
C PHE A 8 -0.41 -18.66 -3.66
N ARG A 9 0.87 -19.00 -3.50
CA ARG A 9 1.45 -19.31 -2.17
C ARG A 9 1.40 -18.11 -1.23
N GLN A 10 1.74 -16.91 -1.71
CA GLN A 10 1.66 -15.70 -0.90
C GLN A 10 0.22 -15.41 -0.48
N SER A 11 -0.74 -15.54 -1.41
CA SER A 11 -2.17 -15.37 -1.10
C SER A 11 -2.63 -16.33 0.00
N ARG A 12 -2.22 -17.62 -0.06
CA ARG A 12 -2.56 -18.59 0.99
C ARG A 12 -1.86 -18.33 2.32
N ALA A 13 -0.63 -17.83 2.30
CA ALA A 13 0.07 -17.40 3.51
C ALA A 13 -0.65 -16.20 4.14
N ASP A 14 -1.06 -15.24 3.33
CA ASP A 14 -1.85 -14.09 3.76
C ASP A 14 -3.25 -14.52 4.26
N ASP A 15 -3.91 -15.50 3.62
CA ASP A 15 -5.18 -16.08 4.11
C ASP A 15 -5.01 -16.68 5.50
N ARG A 16 -3.89 -17.38 5.72
CA ARG A 16 -3.59 -18.03 7.00
C ARG A 16 -3.27 -17.02 8.11
N GLU A 17 -2.57 -15.94 7.80
CA GLU A 17 -2.07 -14.98 8.80
C GLU A 17 -3.02 -13.82 9.08
N LEU A 18 -3.79 -13.38 8.08
CA LEU A 18 -4.71 -12.23 8.15
C LEU A 18 -6.19 -12.63 8.20
N GLY A 19 -6.48 -13.92 7.99
CA GLY A 19 -7.84 -14.39 7.74
C GLY A 19 -8.42 -13.81 6.45
N LEU A 20 -9.76 -13.76 6.39
CA LEU A 20 -10.53 -13.23 5.25
C LEU A 20 -11.31 -11.94 5.60
N GLY A 21 -11.09 -11.42 6.80
CA GLY A 21 -11.86 -10.32 7.38
C GLY A 21 -11.32 -8.92 7.10
N LEU A 22 -11.62 -8.00 8.02
CA LEU A 22 -11.30 -6.57 7.95
C LEU A 22 -9.84 -6.28 7.58
N TRP A 23 -8.89 -6.87 8.31
CA TRP A 23 -7.46 -6.58 8.19
C TRP A 23 -6.88 -7.10 6.86
N ARG A 24 -7.38 -8.25 6.39
CA ARG A 24 -7.04 -8.74 5.06
C ARG A 24 -7.47 -7.78 3.97
N ARG A 25 -8.72 -7.29 4.02
CA ARG A 25 -9.21 -6.29 3.05
C ARG A 25 -8.40 -4.98 3.10
N GLY A 26 -7.95 -4.57 4.28
CA GLY A 26 -7.04 -3.43 4.46
C GLY A 26 -5.71 -3.64 3.72
N HIS A 27 -5.02 -4.76 4.02
CA HIS A 27 -3.77 -5.14 3.36
C HIS A 27 -3.92 -5.24 1.84
N ASP A 28 -4.96 -5.92 1.36
CA ASP A 28 -5.16 -6.12 -0.08
C ASP A 28 -5.45 -4.80 -0.82
N ARG A 29 -6.11 -3.82 -0.17
CA ARG A 29 -6.33 -2.50 -0.78
C ARG A 29 -5.00 -1.77 -1.00
N TYR A 30 -4.11 -1.80 -0.01
CA TYR A 30 -2.76 -1.23 -0.15
C TYR A 30 -1.98 -1.96 -1.24
N ALA A 31 -1.94 -3.30 -1.20
CA ALA A 31 -1.22 -4.10 -2.19
C ALA A 31 -1.71 -3.87 -3.63
N ARG A 32 -3.04 -3.79 -3.86
CA ARG A 32 -3.60 -3.47 -5.19
C ARG A 32 -3.28 -2.05 -5.65
N ALA A 33 -3.16 -1.09 -4.74
CA ALA A 33 -2.76 0.27 -5.10
C ALA A 33 -1.27 0.32 -5.47
N LEU A 34 -0.41 -0.42 -4.76
CA LEU A 34 1.01 -0.56 -5.09
C LEU A 34 1.22 -1.28 -6.45
N ASP A 35 0.49 -2.36 -6.70
CA ASP A 35 0.56 -3.08 -7.98
C ASP A 35 0.19 -2.13 -9.14
N ARG A 36 -0.83 -1.27 -8.97
CA ARG A 36 -1.20 -0.25 -9.96
C ARG A 36 -0.12 0.83 -10.13
N TYR A 37 0.52 1.25 -9.04
CA TYR A 37 1.65 2.18 -9.13
C TYR A 37 2.77 1.60 -10.01
N TRP A 38 3.18 0.36 -9.76
CA TRP A 38 4.24 -0.29 -10.55
C TRP A 38 3.83 -0.53 -12.00
N GLN A 39 2.57 -0.85 -12.28
CA GLN A 39 2.07 -0.90 -13.66
C GLN A 39 2.27 0.42 -14.40
N VAL A 40 2.05 1.55 -13.73
CA VAL A 40 2.31 2.87 -14.31
C VAL A 40 3.81 3.09 -14.54
N VAL A 41 4.67 2.73 -13.58
CA VAL A 41 6.13 2.86 -13.73
C VAL A 41 6.66 2.03 -14.90
N GLU A 42 6.22 0.78 -15.04
CA GLU A 42 6.59 -0.07 -16.19
C GLU A 42 6.08 0.53 -17.51
N ALA A 43 4.83 1.01 -17.55
CA ALA A 43 4.29 1.67 -18.74
C ALA A 43 5.04 2.98 -19.08
N THR A 44 5.56 3.71 -18.08
CA THR A 44 6.44 4.88 -18.29
C THR A 44 7.77 4.45 -18.91
N ARG A 45 8.38 3.40 -18.37
CA ARG A 45 9.64 2.84 -18.88
C ARG A 45 9.50 2.37 -20.34
N GLU A 46 8.42 1.66 -20.66
CA GLU A 46 8.15 1.16 -22.02
C GLU A 46 7.88 2.30 -23.02
N ALA A 47 7.23 3.38 -22.58
CA ALA A 47 6.94 4.52 -23.44
C ALA A 47 8.19 5.31 -23.84
N GLY A 48 9.25 5.27 -23.02
CA GLY A 48 10.53 5.95 -23.30
C GLY A 48 10.42 7.48 -23.44
N ASN A 49 9.36 8.07 -22.90
CA ASN A 49 9.04 9.51 -23.02
C ASN A 49 9.38 10.33 -21.76
N VAL A 50 10.00 9.70 -20.77
CA VAL A 50 10.43 10.27 -19.48
C VAL A 50 11.93 10.06 -19.34
N GLY A 51 12.65 11.06 -18.83
CA GLY A 51 14.11 10.97 -18.67
C GLY A 51 14.54 9.92 -17.65
N GLU A 52 15.79 9.46 -17.72
CA GLU A 52 16.31 8.42 -16.82
C GLU A 52 16.25 8.84 -15.34
N ASP A 53 16.62 10.08 -15.02
CA ASP A 53 16.57 10.62 -13.66
C ASP A 53 15.14 10.67 -13.10
N GLU A 54 14.17 11.03 -13.95
CA GLU A 54 12.77 11.09 -13.56
C GLU A 54 12.18 9.69 -13.34
N LEU A 55 12.54 8.75 -14.22
CA LEU A 55 12.19 7.34 -14.05
C LEU A 55 12.78 6.77 -12.76
N ASN A 56 14.04 7.10 -12.45
CA ASN A 56 14.68 6.72 -11.19
C ASN A 56 13.91 7.30 -9.99
N GLY A 57 13.45 8.54 -10.05
CA GLY A 57 12.60 9.14 -9.02
C GLY A 57 11.29 8.37 -8.78
N LEU A 58 10.62 7.93 -9.85
CA LEU A 58 9.43 7.06 -9.74
C LEU A 58 9.78 5.71 -9.10
N VAL A 59 10.88 5.08 -9.53
CA VAL A 59 11.33 3.81 -8.95
C VAL A 59 11.65 3.97 -7.47
N HIS A 60 12.31 5.06 -7.07
CA HIS A 60 12.63 5.35 -5.67
C HIS A 60 11.37 5.51 -4.81
N ALA A 61 10.39 6.28 -5.28
CA ALA A 61 9.11 6.40 -4.58
C ALA A 61 8.38 5.04 -4.48
N GLY A 62 8.36 4.26 -5.55
CA GLY A 62 7.81 2.91 -5.56
C GLY A 62 8.46 1.96 -4.56
N ASN A 63 9.80 2.01 -4.44
CA ASN A 63 10.54 1.19 -3.47
C ASN A 63 10.18 1.56 -2.03
N ALA A 64 10.13 2.84 -1.69
CA ALA A 64 9.72 3.28 -0.35
C ALA A 64 8.29 2.83 0.00
N LEU A 65 7.37 2.87 -0.98
CA LEU A 65 6.00 2.40 -0.84
C LEU A 65 5.91 0.87 -0.70
N ALA A 66 6.81 0.15 -1.36
CA ALA A 66 6.96 -1.30 -1.24
C ALA A 66 7.49 -1.71 0.14
N ASP A 67 8.50 -1.00 0.67
CA ASP A 67 8.99 -1.24 2.04
C ASP A 67 7.87 -1.01 3.09
N ALA A 68 7.03 0.01 2.88
CA ALA A 68 5.87 0.25 3.72
C ALA A 68 4.78 -0.84 3.62
N ARG A 69 4.74 -1.63 2.55
CA ARG A 69 3.81 -2.77 2.44
C ARG A 69 4.08 -3.81 3.52
N ASP A 70 5.34 -4.12 3.80
CA ASP A 70 5.71 -5.12 4.80
C ASP A 70 5.33 -4.66 6.22
N ARG A 71 5.44 -3.36 6.47
CA ARG A 71 4.93 -2.71 7.68
C ARG A 71 3.41 -2.82 7.79
N VAL A 72 2.67 -2.49 6.73
CA VAL A 72 1.21 -2.65 6.67
C VAL A 72 0.80 -4.10 6.91
N ARG A 73 1.49 -5.08 6.30
CA ARG A 73 1.24 -6.50 6.51
C ARG A 73 1.43 -6.88 7.97
N THR A 74 2.56 -6.49 8.56
CA THR A 74 2.89 -6.75 9.97
C THR A 74 1.83 -6.18 10.91
N LEU A 75 1.43 -4.93 10.68
CA LEU A 75 0.38 -4.27 11.46
C LEU A 75 -0.97 -4.99 11.34
N CYS A 76 -1.41 -5.29 10.12
CA CYS A 76 -2.66 -6.01 9.88
C CYS A 76 -2.66 -7.39 10.54
N THR A 77 -1.55 -8.13 10.49
CA THR A 77 -1.40 -9.43 11.17
C THR A 77 -1.48 -9.27 12.69
N ALA A 78 -0.81 -8.26 13.26
CA ALA A 78 -0.85 -8.00 14.70
C ALA A 78 -2.27 -7.61 15.17
N LEU A 79 -2.97 -6.76 14.42
CA LEU A 79 -4.34 -6.36 14.71
C LEU A 79 -5.31 -7.53 14.56
N HIS A 80 -5.13 -8.40 13.56
CA HIS A 80 -5.95 -9.60 13.39
C HIS A 80 -5.79 -10.59 14.54
N ARG A 81 -4.56 -10.83 15.04
CA ARG A 81 -4.35 -11.72 16.20
C ARG A 81 -5.08 -11.25 17.45
N ARG A 82 -5.16 -9.93 17.66
CA ARG A 82 -5.80 -9.32 18.85
C ARG A 82 -7.30 -9.18 18.71
N HIS A 83 -7.73 -8.86 17.51
CA HIS A 83 -9.13 -8.70 17.16
C HIS A 83 -9.40 -9.56 15.92
N PRO A 84 -9.57 -10.88 16.11
CA PRO A 84 -9.89 -11.79 15.02
C PRO A 84 -11.22 -11.36 14.43
N SER A 85 -11.16 -10.62 13.33
CA SER A 85 -12.36 -10.31 12.55
C SER A 85 -12.74 -11.59 11.82
N GLY A 86 -13.94 -12.12 12.10
CA GLY A 86 -14.59 -13.06 11.19
C GLY A 86 -14.90 -12.41 9.84
N GLU A 87 -15.80 -13.01 9.05
CA GLU A 87 -16.22 -12.44 7.76
C GLU A 87 -16.86 -11.03 7.89
N GLY A 88 -17.34 -10.69 9.10
CA GLY A 88 -17.95 -9.41 9.45
C GLY A 88 -17.01 -8.20 9.34
N GLY A 89 -17.57 -7.06 8.95
CA GLY A 89 -16.87 -5.78 8.80
C GLY A 89 -16.79 -4.91 10.06
N HIS A 90 -17.06 -5.46 11.24
CA HIS A 90 -17.07 -4.68 12.47
C HIS A 90 -15.66 -4.24 12.86
N ILE A 91 -15.48 -2.93 13.05
CA ILE A 91 -14.21 -2.32 13.46
C ILE A 91 -14.21 -2.17 15.00
N PRO A 92 -13.35 -2.89 15.74
CA PRO A 92 -13.24 -2.71 17.19
C PRO A 92 -12.87 -1.26 17.54
N PRO A 93 -13.53 -0.61 18.53
CA PRO A 93 -13.28 0.78 18.88
C PRO A 93 -11.81 1.10 19.19
N SER A 94 -11.11 0.20 19.88
CA SER A 94 -9.68 0.30 20.20
C SER A 94 -8.75 0.28 18.98
N THR A 95 -9.26 -0.04 17.80
CA THR A 95 -8.50 -0.12 16.53
C THR A 95 -9.03 0.82 15.45
N ALA A 96 -10.05 1.61 15.77
CA ALA A 96 -10.75 2.44 14.79
C ALA A 96 -9.83 3.45 14.11
N ASP A 97 -8.93 4.07 14.87
CA ASP A 97 -7.96 5.03 14.33
C ASP A 97 -6.91 4.35 13.45
N ALA A 98 -6.35 3.23 13.90
CA ALA A 98 -5.41 2.46 13.09
C ALA A 98 -6.04 1.99 11.76
N HIS A 99 -7.30 1.51 11.80
CA HIS A 99 -8.04 1.14 10.59
C HIS A 99 -8.30 2.34 9.67
N ARG A 100 -8.66 3.50 10.24
CA ARG A 100 -8.90 4.74 9.48
C ARG A 100 -7.63 5.18 8.76
N GLU A 101 -6.49 5.18 9.44
CA GLU A 101 -5.21 5.55 8.86
C GLU A 101 -4.73 4.54 7.81
N LEU A 102 -4.91 3.23 8.02
CA LEU A 102 -4.66 2.22 6.98
C LEU A 102 -5.51 2.45 5.73
N SER A 103 -6.78 2.84 5.91
CA SER A 103 -7.67 3.15 4.80
C SER A 103 -7.23 4.42 4.06
N ARG A 104 -6.76 5.44 4.79
CA ARG A 104 -6.18 6.67 4.21
C ARG A 104 -4.90 6.36 3.45
N ALA A 105 -4.00 5.56 4.01
CA ALA A 105 -2.76 5.13 3.34
C ALA A 105 -3.07 4.43 2.00
N ALA A 106 -4.02 3.49 1.97
CA ALA A 106 -4.37 2.80 0.73
C ALA A 106 -5.01 3.75 -0.32
N HIS A 107 -5.79 4.74 0.12
CA HIS A 107 -6.37 5.75 -0.76
C HIS A 107 -5.32 6.71 -1.31
N GLU A 108 -4.44 7.21 -0.45
CA GLU A 108 -3.32 8.10 -0.82
C GLU A 108 -2.34 7.39 -1.76
N LEU A 109 -2.10 6.09 -1.59
CA LEU A 109 -1.30 5.29 -2.52
C LEU A 109 -1.97 5.19 -3.90
N ALA A 110 -3.29 5.06 -3.95
CA ALA A 110 -4.02 5.10 -5.22
C ALA A 110 -3.91 6.49 -5.88
N ALA A 111 -3.95 7.57 -5.10
CA ALA A 111 -3.68 8.93 -5.59
C ALA A 111 -2.23 9.08 -6.08
N THR A 112 -1.26 8.43 -5.42
CA THR A 112 0.14 8.39 -5.86
C THR A 112 0.28 7.71 -7.22
N ALA A 113 -0.42 6.59 -7.45
CA ALA A 113 -0.46 5.92 -8.75
C ALA A 113 -1.10 6.79 -9.83
N GLN A 114 -2.17 7.52 -9.50
CA GLN A 114 -2.79 8.49 -10.41
C GLN A 114 -1.84 9.65 -10.73
N ALA A 115 -1.13 10.20 -9.75
CA ALA A 115 -0.16 11.26 -9.95
C ALA A 115 0.98 10.80 -10.88
N ALA A 116 1.48 9.58 -10.70
CA ALA A 116 2.47 9.00 -11.61
C ALA A 116 1.91 8.84 -13.04
N ALA A 117 0.64 8.47 -13.18
CA ALA A 117 0.01 8.33 -14.49
C ALA A 117 -0.18 9.70 -15.18
N MET A 118 -0.53 10.74 -14.43
CA MET A 118 -0.61 12.12 -14.94
C MET A 118 0.76 12.65 -15.35
N PHE A 119 1.79 12.41 -14.52
CA PHE A 119 3.16 12.77 -14.84
C PHE A 119 3.63 12.12 -16.16
N ARG A 120 3.39 10.82 -16.34
CA ARG A 120 3.70 10.10 -17.60
C ARG A 120 3.04 10.70 -18.84
N LEU A 121 1.85 11.29 -18.68
CA LEU A 121 1.09 11.96 -19.75
C LEU A 121 1.49 13.45 -19.93
N GLY A 122 2.52 13.93 -19.21
CA GLY A 122 2.93 15.33 -19.21
C GLY A 122 1.93 16.27 -18.51
N GLN A 123 1.01 15.73 -17.72
CA GLN A 123 -0.06 16.47 -17.00
C GLN A 123 0.20 16.56 -15.49
N GLY A 124 1.45 16.47 -15.06
CA GLY A 124 1.84 16.50 -13.66
C GLY A 124 3.35 16.64 -13.50
N SER A 125 3.83 16.54 -12.26
CA SER A 125 5.26 16.59 -11.95
C SER A 125 5.67 15.43 -11.03
N LEU A 126 6.94 15.08 -11.10
CA LEU A 126 7.55 14.10 -10.21
C LEU A 126 7.42 14.51 -8.74
N ASP A 127 7.54 15.80 -8.42
CA ASP A 127 7.33 16.31 -7.06
C ASP A 127 5.92 16.01 -6.52
N SER A 128 4.91 16.03 -7.39
CA SER A 128 3.54 15.67 -7.00
C SER A 128 3.44 14.21 -6.60
N VAL A 129 4.10 13.32 -7.36
CA VAL A 129 4.20 11.89 -7.03
C VAL A 129 4.91 11.70 -5.69
N GLY A 130 6.03 12.40 -5.48
CA GLY A 130 6.78 12.40 -4.22
C GLY A 130 5.92 12.78 -3.02
N ARG A 131 5.20 13.91 -3.09
CA ARG A 131 4.31 14.36 -1.99
C ARG A 131 3.20 13.37 -1.66
N HIS A 132 2.59 12.74 -2.67
CA HIS A 132 1.58 11.70 -2.43
C HIS A 132 2.20 10.43 -1.81
N ALA A 133 3.42 10.06 -2.22
CA ALA A 133 4.15 8.95 -1.61
C ALA A 133 4.47 9.26 -0.13
N GLU A 134 4.98 10.44 0.18
CA GLU A 134 5.26 10.89 1.54
C GLU A 134 4.00 10.84 2.43
N ARG A 135 2.89 11.41 1.97
CA ARG A 135 1.61 11.35 2.70
C ARG A 135 1.12 9.92 2.93
N THR A 136 1.34 9.04 1.96
CA THR A 136 1.03 7.61 2.12
C THR A 136 1.84 7.01 3.27
N LEU A 137 3.15 7.28 3.31
CA LEU A 137 4.05 6.82 4.37
C LEU A 137 3.69 7.42 5.74
N GLU A 138 3.27 8.68 5.79
CA GLU A 138 2.77 9.34 6.99
C GLU A 138 1.53 8.64 7.55
N HIS A 139 0.57 8.30 6.71
CA HIS A 139 -0.62 7.54 7.11
C HIS A 139 -0.26 6.13 7.60
N VAL A 140 0.70 5.44 6.97
CA VAL A 140 1.20 4.14 7.46
C VAL A 140 1.81 4.31 8.85
N ALA A 141 2.68 5.31 9.03
CA ALA A 141 3.31 5.57 10.32
C ALA A 141 2.29 5.98 11.40
N GLN A 142 1.26 6.74 11.03
CA GLN A 142 0.19 7.11 11.96
C GLN A 142 -0.67 5.90 12.33
N ALA A 143 -0.94 4.99 11.39
CA ALA A 143 -1.64 3.74 11.68
C ALA A 143 -0.90 2.89 12.71
N GLU A 144 0.42 2.78 12.60
CA GLU A 144 1.26 2.08 13.58
C GLU A 144 1.23 2.76 14.96
N ARG A 145 1.30 4.10 15.01
CA ARG A 145 1.23 4.86 16.27
C ARG A 145 -0.13 4.73 16.95
N SER A 146 -1.21 4.71 16.16
CA SER A 146 -2.59 4.56 16.63
C SER A 146 -2.97 3.10 16.91
N ALA A 147 -2.11 2.14 16.56
CA ALA A 147 -2.32 0.75 16.91
C ALA A 147 -2.22 0.60 18.43
N PRO A 148 -3.13 -0.15 19.07
CA PRO A 148 -3.04 -0.36 20.50
C PRO A 148 -1.70 -1.05 20.81
N ARG A 149 -1.07 -0.74 21.96
CA ARG A 149 0.24 -1.34 22.32
C ARG A 149 0.08 -2.82 22.69
N PRO A 150 1.12 -3.66 22.51
CA PRO A 150 1.16 -4.97 23.14
C PRO A 150 1.19 -4.78 24.67
N ALA A 151 0.42 -5.60 25.38
CA ALA A 151 0.47 -5.70 26.83
C ALA A 151 1.74 -6.45 27.27
#